data_AF-A0A7X6TJB6-F1
#
_entry.id   AF-A0A7X6TJB6-F1
#
_cell.length_a   1.000
_cell.length_b   1.000
_cell.length_c   1.000
_cell.angle_alpha   90.00
_cell.angle_beta   90.00
_cell.angle_gamma   90.00
#
_symmetry.space_group_name_H-M   'P 1'
#
loop_
_entity.id
_entity.type
_entity.pdbx_description
1 polymer ?
#
loop_
_entity_poly.entity_id
_entity_poly.type
_entity_poly.pdbx_seq_one_letter_code
_entity_poly.pdbx_strand_id
1 'polypeptide(L)'
;LTEVKAHFPDLAVIAGNIATGEATEALIRAGANGIKVGVGPGSICTTRIVAGVGVPQFTALRDCAKVAAKHGIPVIADGGIKFSGDICKAIGVGAHAVMIGSLFAGTDETPGDTFLYQGRKYKGYRGMGSIGAMKEGSSDRYFQDSQSSKLVPEGIEGKVPYRGPIAEMIYQLLGGLRSGMGYTGAATIDELHRKARFVQISAAGLRESHVHDVIITKEAPNYRTEGL
;
A
#
# COMPACT_ATOMS: atom_id res chain seq x y z
N LEU A 1 16.25 6.17 14.73
CA LEU A 1 14.98 6.31 15.49
C LEU A 1 15.25 6.72 16.93
N THR A 2 16.00 5.93 17.71
CA THR A 2 16.37 6.28 19.10
C THR A 2 16.99 7.68 19.22
N GLU A 3 17.91 8.03 18.32
CA GLU A 3 18.52 9.36 18.27
C GLU A 3 17.49 10.47 17.99
N VAL A 4 16.57 10.25 17.05
CA VAL A 4 15.49 11.19 16.74
C VAL A 4 14.59 11.39 17.96
N LYS A 5 14.21 10.31 18.66
CA LYS A 5 13.40 10.38 19.87
C LYS A 5 14.14 10.99 21.06
N ALA A 6 15.47 10.86 21.12
CA ALA A 6 16.28 11.50 22.15
C ALA A 6 16.32 13.03 21.98
N HIS A 7 16.44 13.52 20.75
CA HIS A 7 16.47 14.96 20.46
C HIS A 7 15.08 15.59 20.37
N PHE A 8 14.07 14.82 19.97
CA PHE A 8 12.69 15.26 19.81
C PHE A 8 11.70 14.29 20.47
N PRO A 9 11.62 14.27 21.81
CA PRO A 9 10.81 13.29 22.55
C PRO A 9 9.32 13.31 22.18
N ASP A 10 8.75 14.49 21.95
CA ASP A 10 7.33 14.67 21.67
C ASP A 10 6.97 14.52 20.18
N LEU A 11 7.97 14.43 19.29
CA LEU A 11 7.73 14.26 17.87
C LEU A 11 7.15 12.87 17.59
N ALA A 12 5.97 12.83 16.94
CA ALA A 12 5.39 11.59 16.46
C ALA A 12 6.20 11.04 15.29
N VAL A 13 6.72 9.82 15.41
CA VAL A 13 7.52 9.18 14.36
C VAL A 13 6.86 7.91 13.84
N ILE A 14 6.62 7.86 12.53
CA ILE A 14 6.24 6.64 11.82
C ILE A 14 7.52 5.94 11.35
N ALA A 15 7.68 4.66 11.68
CA ALA A 15 8.84 3.87 11.30
C ALA A 15 8.46 2.63 10.48
N GLY A 16 9.28 2.32 9.48
CA GLY A 16 9.10 1.19 8.58
C GLY A 16 10.07 1.24 7.39
N ASN A 17 9.96 0.34 6.41
CA ASN A 17 8.96 -0.72 6.34
C ASN A 17 9.42 -2.00 7.02
N ILE A 18 8.45 -2.70 7.61
CA ILE A 18 8.67 -4.02 8.21
C ILE A 18 7.58 -5.00 7.75
N ALA A 19 7.78 -6.28 8.03
CA ALA A 19 6.84 -7.33 7.65
C ALA A 19 6.67 -8.45 8.69
N THR A 20 7.22 -8.28 9.91
CA THR A 20 7.18 -9.28 10.97
C THR A 20 6.86 -8.68 12.34
N GLY A 21 6.36 -9.52 13.25
CA GLY A 21 6.07 -9.12 14.63
C GLY A 21 7.32 -8.72 15.42
N GLU A 22 8.45 -9.39 15.19
CA GLU A 22 9.73 -9.11 15.85
C GLU A 22 10.25 -7.73 15.46
N ALA A 23 10.18 -7.38 14.17
CA ALA A 23 10.56 -6.06 13.69
C ALA A 23 9.61 -4.98 14.22
N THR A 24 8.33 -5.31 14.42
CA THR A 24 7.34 -4.41 15.04
C THR A 24 7.74 -4.09 16.47
N GLU A 25 8.01 -5.12 17.27
CA GLU A 25 8.46 -4.98 18.66
C GLU A 25 9.74 -4.14 18.75
N ALA A 26 10.71 -4.39 17.86
CA ALA A 26 11.98 -3.65 17.83
C ALA A 26 11.77 -2.15 17.54
N LEU A 27 10.94 -1.79 16.56
CA LEU A 27 10.67 -0.39 16.24
C LEU A 27 9.87 0.32 17.34
N ILE A 28 8.92 -0.37 17.98
CA ILE A 28 8.17 0.17 19.13
C ILE A 28 9.11 0.46 20.29
N ARG A 29 10.00 -0.49 20.65
CA ARG A 29 11.01 -0.28 21.72
C ARG A 29 11.97 0.86 21.42
N ALA A 30 12.28 1.10 20.14
CA ALA A 30 13.09 2.22 19.72
C ALA A 30 12.33 3.57 19.74
N GLY A 31 11.02 3.56 20.02
CA GLY A 31 10.19 4.76 20.24
C GLY A 31 9.30 5.17 19.06
N ALA A 32 8.96 4.24 18.16
CA ALA A 32 8.02 4.52 17.06
C ALA A 32 6.60 4.77 17.60
N ASN A 33 5.94 5.81 17.10
CA ASN A 33 4.54 6.15 17.40
C ASN A 33 3.55 5.57 16.38
N GLY A 34 4.05 5.06 15.26
CA GLY A 34 3.26 4.36 14.25
C GLY A 34 4.15 3.45 13.42
N ILE A 35 3.60 2.32 12.99
CA ILE A 35 4.36 1.28 12.29
C ILE A 35 3.87 1.17 10.85
N LYS A 36 4.80 1.29 9.89
CA LYS A 36 4.50 1.13 8.46
C LYS A 36 4.88 -0.27 7.99
N VAL A 37 3.89 -1.02 7.51
CA VAL A 37 4.02 -2.46 7.20
C VAL A 37 3.91 -2.69 5.70
N GLY A 38 4.91 -3.36 5.14
CA GLY A 38 4.90 -3.87 3.78
C GLY A 38 6.28 -3.97 3.16
N VAL A 39 6.72 -5.20 2.87
CA VAL A 39 7.98 -5.47 2.16
C VAL A 39 7.68 -6.19 0.84
N GLY A 40 7.90 -5.45 -0.25
CA GLY A 40 7.65 -5.91 -1.61
C GLY A 40 6.21 -6.00 -2.15
N PRO A 41 5.13 -5.47 -1.51
CA PRO A 41 3.77 -5.59 -2.08
C PRO A 41 3.44 -4.50 -3.11
N GLY A 42 4.26 -3.48 -3.27
CA GLY A 42 3.98 -2.33 -4.14
C GLY A 42 3.92 -2.73 -5.62
N SER A 43 3.01 -2.12 -6.39
CA SER A 43 2.78 -2.45 -7.82
C SER A 43 3.97 -2.16 -8.74
N ILE A 44 4.90 -1.34 -8.27
CA ILE A 44 6.11 -0.86 -8.95
C ILE A 44 7.39 -1.44 -8.32
N CYS A 45 7.24 -2.29 -7.30
CA CYS A 45 8.34 -2.83 -6.52
C CYS A 45 8.73 -4.19 -7.06
N THR A 46 10.04 -4.42 -7.20
CA THR A 46 10.61 -5.70 -7.65
C THR A 46 11.44 -6.38 -6.55
N THR A 47 11.49 -5.85 -5.33
CA THR A 47 12.23 -6.42 -4.18
C THR A 47 12.04 -7.93 -4.02
N ARG A 48 10.80 -8.44 -4.12
CA ARG A 48 10.55 -9.89 -3.98
C ARG A 48 11.21 -10.72 -5.08
N ILE A 49 11.33 -10.17 -6.27
CA ILE A 49 11.87 -10.86 -7.44
C ILE A 49 13.39 -10.71 -7.48
N VAL A 50 13.90 -9.51 -7.23
CA VAL A 50 15.33 -9.18 -7.34
C VAL A 50 16.11 -9.67 -6.12
N ALA A 51 15.59 -9.42 -4.91
CA ALA A 51 16.26 -9.79 -3.66
C ALA A 51 15.76 -11.12 -3.08
N GLY A 52 14.62 -11.65 -3.55
CA GLY A 52 14.02 -12.86 -3.00
C GLY A 52 13.37 -12.66 -1.62
N VAL A 53 13.18 -11.41 -1.18
CA VAL A 53 12.72 -11.07 0.17
C VAL A 53 11.33 -10.44 0.16
N GLY A 54 10.45 -10.93 1.04
CA GLY A 54 9.16 -10.30 1.34
C GLY A 54 8.18 -11.24 2.01
N VAL A 55 7.07 -10.69 2.50
CA VAL A 55 5.97 -11.45 3.11
C VAL A 55 4.66 -11.02 2.46
N PRO A 56 3.74 -11.95 2.10
CA PRO A 56 2.42 -11.59 1.61
C PRO A 56 1.72 -10.57 2.53
N GLN A 57 1.21 -9.48 1.95
CA GLN A 57 0.84 -8.28 2.71
C GLN A 57 -0.22 -8.53 3.79
N PHE A 58 -1.19 -9.39 3.50
CA PHE A 58 -2.22 -9.75 4.48
C PHE A 58 -1.62 -10.41 5.73
N THR A 59 -0.70 -11.36 5.54
CA THR A 59 0.03 -12.03 6.63
C THR A 59 0.92 -11.06 7.38
N ALA A 60 1.69 -10.23 6.67
CA ALA A 60 2.54 -9.20 7.28
C ALA A 60 1.72 -8.26 8.19
N LEU A 61 0.56 -7.80 7.71
CA LEU A 61 -0.33 -6.96 8.50
C LEU A 61 -0.87 -7.66 9.73
N ARG A 62 -1.36 -8.90 9.58
CA ARG A 62 -1.87 -9.70 10.69
C ARG A 62 -0.81 -9.86 11.79
N ASP A 63 0.41 -10.19 11.41
CA ASP A 63 1.47 -10.51 12.35
C ASP A 63 2.01 -9.24 13.04
N CYS A 64 2.22 -8.16 12.29
CA CYS A 64 2.63 -6.86 12.84
C CYS A 64 1.53 -6.22 13.72
N ALA A 65 0.27 -6.20 13.26
CA ALA A 65 -0.84 -5.60 14.00
C ALA A 65 -1.10 -6.31 15.34
N LYS A 66 -0.94 -7.64 15.39
CA LYS A 66 -1.04 -8.41 16.64
C LYS A 66 -0.03 -7.96 17.70
N VAL A 67 1.19 -7.58 17.30
CA VAL A 67 2.20 -7.06 18.23
C VAL A 67 1.92 -5.61 18.58
N ALA A 68 1.67 -4.76 17.57
CA ALA A 68 1.43 -3.34 17.77
C ALA A 68 0.23 -3.04 18.68
N ALA A 69 -0.84 -3.85 18.58
CA ALA A 69 -2.03 -3.75 19.42
C ALA A 69 -1.73 -3.92 20.92
N LYS A 70 -0.74 -4.74 21.30
CA LYS A 70 -0.35 -4.92 22.71
C LYS A 70 0.22 -3.64 23.34
N HIS A 71 0.73 -2.75 22.49
CA HIS A 71 1.35 -1.48 22.88
C HIS A 71 0.47 -0.28 22.54
N GLY A 72 -0.73 -0.48 21.99
CA GLY A 72 -1.61 0.60 21.53
C GLY A 72 -1.00 1.42 20.37
N ILE A 73 -0.11 0.83 19.57
CA ILE A 73 0.55 1.54 18.47
C ILE A 73 -0.18 1.29 17.14
N PRO A 74 -0.56 2.34 16.38
CA PRO A 74 -1.25 2.18 15.11
C PRO A 74 -0.36 1.61 14.01
N VAL A 75 -0.98 0.87 13.09
CA VAL A 75 -0.33 0.25 11.92
C VAL A 75 -0.84 0.87 10.62
N ILE A 76 0.07 1.19 9.71
CA ILE A 76 -0.20 1.65 8.35
C ILE A 76 0.12 0.53 7.37
N ALA A 77 -0.87 0.10 6.59
CA ALA A 77 -0.67 -0.86 5.51
C ALA A 77 -0.16 -0.17 4.25
N ASP A 78 1.08 -0.43 3.87
CA ASP A 78 1.77 0.24 2.76
C ASP A 78 1.98 -0.70 1.56
N GLY A 79 1.27 -0.40 0.47
CA GLY A 79 1.40 -1.08 -0.81
C GLY A 79 0.46 -2.28 -1.01
N GLY A 80 0.24 -2.63 -2.29
CA GLY A 80 -0.55 -3.79 -2.71
C GLY A 80 -2.07 -3.56 -2.83
N ILE A 81 -2.58 -2.40 -2.41
CA ILE A 81 -4.00 -2.02 -2.55
C ILE A 81 -4.31 -1.77 -4.03
N LYS A 82 -5.23 -2.57 -4.59
CA LYS A 82 -5.71 -2.43 -5.98
C LYS A 82 -7.15 -1.95 -6.03
N PHE A 83 -7.97 -2.41 -5.09
CA PHE A 83 -9.39 -2.07 -5.00
C PHE A 83 -9.77 -1.57 -3.61
N SER A 84 -10.90 -0.89 -3.49
CA SER A 84 -11.46 -0.44 -2.21
C SER A 84 -11.69 -1.60 -1.23
N GLY A 85 -12.05 -2.79 -1.74
CA GLY A 85 -12.16 -4.00 -0.94
C GLY A 85 -10.85 -4.42 -0.26
N ASP A 86 -9.69 -4.12 -0.86
CA ASP A 86 -8.39 -4.39 -0.25
C ASP A 86 -8.13 -3.46 0.95
N ILE A 87 -8.66 -2.23 0.94
CA ILE A 87 -8.64 -1.33 2.10
C ILE A 87 -9.44 -1.93 3.24
N CYS A 88 -10.66 -2.42 2.95
CA CYS A 88 -11.50 -3.08 3.95
C CYS A 88 -10.80 -4.31 4.55
N LYS A 89 -10.12 -5.12 3.73
CA LYS A 89 -9.33 -6.27 4.21
C LYS A 89 -8.14 -5.84 5.07
N ALA A 90 -7.37 -4.84 4.62
CA ALA A 90 -6.20 -4.35 5.34
C ALA A 90 -6.57 -3.75 6.71
N ILE A 91 -7.64 -2.95 6.75
CA ILE A 91 -8.15 -2.40 8.01
C ILE A 91 -8.71 -3.54 8.87
N GLY A 92 -9.57 -4.41 8.32
CA GLY A 92 -10.19 -5.49 9.08
C GLY A 92 -9.21 -6.50 9.69
N VAL A 93 -8.02 -6.67 9.10
CA VAL A 93 -6.98 -7.53 9.69
C VAL A 93 -6.15 -6.83 10.80
N GLY A 94 -6.30 -5.51 10.98
CA GLY A 94 -5.73 -4.76 12.10
C GLY A 94 -4.98 -3.47 11.73
N ALA A 95 -4.94 -3.07 10.46
CA ALA A 95 -4.38 -1.75 10.10
C ALA A 95 -5.32 -0.62 10.53
N HIS A 96 -4.74 0.52 10.90
CA HIS A 96 -5.48 1.74 11.27
C HIS A 96 -5.60 2.70 10.08
N ALA A 97 -4.64 2.63 9.15
CA ALA A 97 -4.65 3.39 7.91
C ALA A 97 -4.01 2.57 6.78
N VAL A 98 -4.20 3.04 5.55
CA VAL A 98 -3.55 2.49 4.35
C VAL A 98 -2.74 3.59 3.66
N MET A 99 -1.58 3.24 3.13
CA MET A 99 -0.75 4.09 2.28
C MET A 99 -0.85 3.58 0.83
N ILE A 100 -1.25 4.48 -0.08
CA ILE A 100 -1.60 4.15 -1.45
C ILE A 100 -0.74 4.98 -2.40
N GLY A 101 -0.10 4.31 -3.37
CA GLY A 101 0.64 4.96 -4.45
C GLY A 101 -0.11 4.91 -5.77
N SER A 102 -0.17 3.73 -6.39
CA SER A 102 -0.64 3.52 -7.77
C SER A 102 -2.03 4.06 -8.08
N LEU A 103 -2.97 3.99 -7.14
CA LEU A 103 -4.31 4.50 -7.36
C LEU A 103 -4.28 6.03 -7.46
N PHE A 104 -3.52 6.72 -6.61
CA PHE A 104 -3.42 8.18 -6.65
C PHE A 104 -2.50 8.71 -7.74
N ALA A 105 -1.53 7.92 -8.22
CA ALA A 105 -0.51 8.39 -9.16
C ALA A 105 -1.05 8.98 -10.49
N GLY A 106 -2.29 8.66 -10.87
CA GLY A 106 -2.93 9.18 -12.09
C GLY A 106 -3.78 10.44 -11.88
N THR A 107 -3.83 11.01 -10.68
CA THR A 107 -4.73 12.14 -10.37
C THR A 107 -4.15 13.49 -10.76
N ASP A 108 -5.02 14.50 -10.82
CA ASP A 108 -4.64 15.89 -11.12
C ASP A 108 -3.56 16.42 -10.18
N GLU A 109 -3.71 16.15 -8.88
CA GLU A 109 -2.86 16.67 -7.80
C GLU A 109 -1.50 15.96 -7.68
N THR A 110 -1.33 14.82 -8.33
CA THR A 110 -0.04 14.10 -8.33
C THR A 110 1.00 14.88 -9.15
N PRO A 111 2.28 14.98 -8.72
CA PRO A 111 3.33 15.62 -9.50
C PRO A 111 3.48 15.08 -10.93
N GLY A 112 4.02 15.92 -11.82
CA GLY A 112 4.28 15.59 -13.22
C GLY A 112 3.09 15.84 -14.15
N ASP A 113 3.37 15.98 -15.45
CA ASP A 113 2.37 16.30 -16.45
C ASP A 113 1.65 15.06 -16.99
N THR A 114 0.42 15.26 -17.46
CA THR A 114 -0.28 14.25 -18.25
C THR A 114 0.27 14.19 -19.67
N PHE A 115 0.43 12.99 -20.23
CA PHE A 115 0.83 12.80 -21.63
C PHE A 115 -0.14 11.86 -22.35
N LEU A 116 -0.22 12.01 -23.68
CA LEU A 116 -1.03 11.15 -24.54
C LEU A 116 -0.23 9.94 -25.01
N TYR A 117 -0.85 8.77 -24.94
CA TYR A 117 -0.31 7.53 -25.50
C TYR A 117 -1.46 6.72 -26.08
N GLN A 118 -1.39 6.39 -27.37
CA GLN A 118 -2.43 5.65 -28.09
C GLN A 118 -3.85 6.22 -27.86
N GLY A 119 -3.98 7.55 -27.91
CA GLY A 119 -5.27 8.24 -27.77
C GLY A 119 -5.83 8.31 -26.34
N ARG A 120 -5.11 7.81 -25.32
CA ARG A 120 -5.51 7.89 -23.90
C ARG A 120 -4.51 8.74 -23.11
N LYS A 121 -4.99 9.40 -22.04
CA LYS A 121 -4.17 10.21 -21.13
C LYS A 121 -3.56 9.34 -20.03
N TYR A 122 -2.29 9.58 -19.72
CA TYR A 122 -1.53 8.89 -18.67
C TYR A 122 -0.69 9.87 -17.85
N LYS A 123 -0.25 9.42 -16.67
CA LYS A 123 0.83 10.04 -15.87
C LYS A 123 1.95 9.04 -15.61
N GLY A 124 3.16 9.56 -15.41
CA GLY A 124 4.32 8.75 -15.02
C GLY A 124 4.19 8.26 -13.58
N TYR A 125 4.59 7.01 -13.33
CA TYR A 125 4.62 6.43 -11.99
C TYR A 125 5.82 5.49 -11.87
N ARG A 126 6.68 5.74 -10.88
CA ARG A 126 7.94 4.99 -10.72
C ARG A 126 8.18 4.55 -9.28
N GLY A 127 8.85 3.41 -9.15
CA GLY A 127 9.43 2.90 -7.93
C GLY A 127 10.47 3.84 -7.36
N MET A 128 10.45 4.07 -6.04
CA MET A 128 11.57 4.75 -5.40
C MET A 128 12.89 3.96 -5.52
N GLY A 129 12.83 2.66 -5.85
CA GLY A 129 13.99 1.83 -6.18
C GLY A 129 14.28 1.74 -7.67
N SER A 130 13.64 2.58 -8.50
CA SER A 130 13.97 2.66 -9.93
C SER A 130 15.25 3.46 -10.15
N ILE A 131 15.90 3.26 -11.31
CA ILE A 131 17.14 3.96 -11.66
C ILE A 131 16.95 5.48 -11.64
N GLY A 132 15.86 5.99 -12.24
CA GLY A 132 15.59 7.42 -12.28
C GLY A 132 15.37 8.01 -10.89
N ALA A 133 14.61 7.33 -10.03
CA ALA A 133 14.41 7.80 -8.66
C ALA A 133 15.71 7.77 -7.83
N MET A 134 16.50 6.71 -7.95
CA MET A 134 17.74 6.57 -7.18
C MET A 134 18.79 7.60 -7.58
N LYS A 135 18.87 7.95 -8.87
CA LYS A 135 19.72 9.06 -9.35
C LYS A 135 19.32 10.42 -8.75
N GLU A 136 18.08 10.56 -8.30
CA GLU A 136 17.55 11.76 -7.66
C GLU A 136 17.56 11.68 -6.12
N GLY A 137 18.27 10.70 -5.53
CA GLY A 137 18.57 10.66 -4.10
C GLY A 137 17.78 9.63 -3.27
N SER A 138 17.11 8.67 -3.89
CA SER A 138 16.45 7.58 -3.16
C SER A 138 17.31 6.32 -2.96
N SER A 139 18.58 6.32 -3.38
CA SER A 139 19.50 5.17 -3.30
C SER A 139 19.73 4.69 -1.87
N ASP A 140 19.83 5.60 -0.89
CA ASP A 140 20.09 5.27 0.52
C ASP A 140 19.00 4.37 1.11
N ARG A 141 17.76 4.49 0.61
CA ARG A 141 16.62 3.65 1.04
C ARG A 141 16.81 2.17 0.70
N TYR A 142 17.65 1.87 -0.28
CA TYR A 142 17.96 0.51 -0.76
C TYR A 142 19.38 0.10 -0.41
N PHE A 143 20.04 0.83 0.50
CA PHE A 143 21.41 0.57 0.93
C PHE A 143 22.40 0.56 -0.24
N GLN A 144 22.12 1.35 -1.28
CA GLN A 144 23.00 1.51 -2.44
C GLN A 144 23.73 2.83 -2.39
N ASP A 145 25.02 2.78 -2.70
CA ASP A 145 25.87 3.97 -2.77
C ASP A 145 25.44 4.86 -3.95
N SER A 146 25.06 6.10 -3.63
CA SER A 146 24.67 7.12 -4.61
C SER A 146 25.79 7.48 -5.59
N GLN A 147 27.06 7.21 -5.23
CA GLN A 147 28.22 7.46 -6.09
C GLN A 147 28.61 6.28 -7.00
N SER A 148 27.95 5.12 -6.85
CA SER A 148 28.19 3.97 -7.72
C SER A 148 27.63 4.20 -9.12
N SER A 149 28.44 3.89 -10.14
CA SER A 149 28.00 3.91 -11.55
C SER A 149 27.04 2.78 -11.92
N LYS A 150 26.89 1.75 -11.05
CA LYS A 150 26.04 0.58 -11.27
C LYS A 150 25.11 0.38 -10.07
N LEU A 151 23.85 0.72 -10.28
CA LEU A 151 22.75 0.49 -9.33
C LEU A 151 22.01 -0.80 -9.68
N VAL A 152 21.49 -1.52 -8.68
CA VAL A 152 20.67 -2.74 -8.84
C VAL A 152 19.23 -2.41 -8.46
N PRO A 153 18.36 -2.00 -9.40
CA PRO A 153 17.06 -1.44 -9.05
C PRO A 153 16.09 -2.47 -8.47
N GLU A 154 15.42 -2.09 -7.39
CA GLU A 154 14.30 -2.82 -6.76
C GLU A 154 12.93 -2.19 -7.07
N GLY A 155 12.88 -1.37 -8.12
CA GLY A 155 11.64 -0.84 -8.67
C GLY A 155 11.73 -0.52 -10.15
N ILE A 156 10.57 -0.36 -10.78
CA ILE A 156 10.43 -0.06 -12.22
C ILE A 156 9.85 1.34 -12.43
N GLU A 157 9.91 1.81 -13.67
CA GLU A 157 9.26 3.04 -14.12
C GLU A 157 8.16 2.67 -15.11
N GLY A 158 6.99 3.28 -14.94
CA GLY A 158 5.83 2.98 -15.76
C GLY A 158 4.91 4.17 -15.89
N LYS A 159 3.72 3.90 -16.38
CA LYS A 159 2.65 4.87 -16.55
C LYS A 159 1.34 4.32 -16.02
N VAL A 160 0.50 5.19 -15.49
CA VAL A 160 -0.85 4.87 -15.02
C VAL A 160 -1.88 5.70 -15.79
N PRO A 161 -3.08 5.17 -16.06
CA PRO A 161 -4.14 5.93 -16.69
C PRO A 161 -4.45 7.20 -15.89
N TYR A 162 -4.79 8.28 -16.58
CA TYR A 162 -5.31 9.48 -15.95
C TYR A 162 -6.63 9.18 -15.20
N ARG A 163 -6.81 9.77 -14.02
CA ARG A 163 -7.92 9.48 -13.10
C ARG A 163 -8.73 10.68 -12.66
N GLY A 164 -8.42 11.88 -13.15
CA GLY A 164 -9.11 13.10 -12.72
C GLY A 164 -8.74 13.53 -11.29
N PRO A 165 -9.60 14.30 -10.62
CA PRO A 165 -9.34 14.81 -9.28
C PRO A 165 -9.26 13.69 -8.24
N ILE A 166 -8.35 13.79 -7.26
CA ILE A 166 -8.20 12.78 -6.21
C ILE A 166 -9.46 12.61 -5.36
N ALA A 167 -10.26 13.68 -5.22
CA ALA A 167 -11.50 13.68 -4.44
C ALA A 167 -12.49 12.59 -4.91
N GLU A 168 -12.66 12.43 -6.23
CA GLU A 168 -13.55 11.41 -6.81
C GLU A 168 -13.09 9.99 -6.46
N MET A 169 -11.76 9.78 -6.44
CA MET A 169 -11.20 8.49 -6.09
C MET A 169 -11.33 8.19 -4.60
N ILE A 170 -11.04 9.18 -3.75
CA ILE A 170 -11.24 9.05 -2.30
C ILE A 170 -12.70 8.72 -2.01
N TYR A 171 -13.65 9.37 -2.68
CA TYR A 171 -15.07 9.09 -2.54
C TYR A 171 -15.40 7.61 -2.86
N GLN A 172 -14.91 7.08 -3.98
CA GLN A 172 -15.13 5.67 -4.34
C GLN A 172 -14.45 4.69 -3.36
N LEU A 173 -13.23 5.01 -2.91
CA LEU A 173 -12.49 4.17 -1.95
C LEU A 173 -13.20 4.11 -0.59
N LEU A 174 -13.63 5.27 -0.08
CA LEU A 174 -14.38 5.36 1.18
C LEU A 174 -15.77 4.73 1.06
N GLY A 175 -16.44 4.86 -0.09
CA GLY A 175 -17.71 4.19 -0.36
C GLY A 175 -17.58 2.66 -0.27
N GLY A 176 -16.53 2.10 -0.86
CA GLY A 176 -16.23 0.67 -0.75
C GLY A 176 -15.91 0.22 0.68
N LEU A 177 -15.12 1.00 1.43
CA LEU A 177 -14.84 0.72 2.84
C LEU A 177 -16.12 0.74 3.69
N ARG A 178 -16.96 1.78 3.55
CA ARG A 178 -18.23 1.90 4.27
C ARG A 178 -19.17 0.74 3.96
N SER A 179 -19.22 0.29 2.70
CA SER A 179 -19.98 -0.89 2.30
C SER A 179 -19.48 -2.16 3.01
N GLY A 180 -18.16 -2.40 3.01
CA GLY A 180 -17.56 -3.53 3.73
C GLY A 180 -17.78 -3.48 5.25
N MET A 181 -17.72 -2.30 5.85
CA MET A 181 -18.09 -2.07 7.25
C MET A 181 -19.57 -2.38 7.52
N GLY A 182 -20.47 -2.03 6.59
CA GLY A 182 -21.88 -2.39 6.65
C GLY A 182 -22.10 -3.91 6.67
N TYR A 183 -21.47 -4.64 5.74
CA TYR A 183 -21.57 -6.12 5.68
C TYR A 183 -21.00 -6.82 6.93
N THR A 184 -19.97 -6.25 7.54
CA THR A 184 -19.37 -6.79 8.79
C THR A 184 -20.08 -6.30 10.05
N GLY A 185 -21.09 -5.44 9.93
CA GLY A 185 -21.82 -4.85 11.04
C GLY A 185 -20.95 -4.00 11.96
N ALA A 186 -19.93 -3.33 11.41
CA ALA A 186 -18.98 -2.50 12.15
C ALA A 186 -19.28 -1.01 11.97
N ALA A 187 -19.60 -0.32 13.07
CA ALA A 187 -19.86 1.13 13.06
C ALA A 187 -18.56 1.97 13.08
N THR A 188 -17.47 1.40 13.59
CA THR A 188 -16.16 2.04 13.73
C THR A 188 -15.03 1.14 13.24
N ILE A 189 -13.84 1.70 13.07
CA ILE A 189 -12.64 0.94 12.70
C ILE A 189 -12.29 -0.10 13.79
N ASP A 190 -12.41 0.28 15.07
CA ASP A 190 -12.18 -0.64 16.20
C ASP A 190 -13.22 -1.78 16.24
N GLU A 191 -14.46 -1.50 15.83
CA GLU A 191 -15.44 -2.56 15.63
C GLU A 191 -15.06 -3.47 14.46
N LEU A 192 -14.55 -2.91 13.36
CA LEU A 192 -14.12 -3.70 12.21
C LEU A 192 -12.97 -4.64 12.60
N HIS A 193 -11.98 -4.18 13.36
CA HIS A 193 -10.89 -5.01 13.89
C HIS A 193 -11.41 -6.19 14.74
N ARG A 194 -12.45 -5.96 15.55
CA ARG A 194 -13.00 -7.00 16.44
C ARG A 194 -13.95 -7.97 15.73
N LYS A 195 -14.77 -7.46 14.81
CA LYS A 195 -15.87 -8.19 14.16
C LYS A 195 -15.45 -8.89 12.86
N ALA A 196 -14.47 -8.36 12.13
CA ALA A 196 -14.06 -8.94 10.86
C ALA A 196 -13.61 -10.41 11.04
N ARG A 197 -14.10 -11.27 10.15
CA ARG A 197 -13.69 -12.66 10.02
C ARG A 197 -13.38 -12.91 8.55
N PHE A 198 -12.35 -13.69 8.30
CA PHE A 198 -11.86 -13.95 6.95
C PHE A 198 -11.93 -15.43 6.66
N VAL A 199 -12.26 -15.75 5.42
CA VAL A 199 -12.17 -17.10 4.85
C VAL A 199 -11.11 -17.10 3.77
N GLN A 200 -10.30 -18.16 3.74
CA GLN A 200 -9.33 -18.35 2.67
C GLN A 200 -10.05 -18.89 1.44
N ILE A 201 -9.77 -18.32 0.27
CA ILE A 201 -10.35 -18.74 -1.01
C ILE A 201 -9.26 -19.31 -1.92
N SER A 202 -9.67 -20.15 -2.87
CA SER A 202 -8.81 -20.62 -3.96
C SER A 202 -8.76 -19.61 -5.10
N ALA A 203 -7.93 -19.87 -6.11
CA ALA A 203 -7.91 -19.07 -7.34
C ALA A 203 -9.27 -19.08 -8.08
N ALA A 204 -10.02 -20.19 -8.01
CA ALA A 204 -11.37 -20.26 -8.56
C ALA A 204 -12.33 -19.33 -7.81
N GLY A 205 -12.24 -19.26 -6.49
CA GLY A 205 -13.01 -18.31 -5.69
C GLY A 205 -12.64 -16.85 -5.96
N LEU A 206 -11.37 -16.56 -6.29
CA LEU A 206 -10.97 -15.22 -6.74
C LEU A 206 -11.60 -14.87 -8.10
N ARG A 207 -11.62 -15.81 -9.05
CA ARG A 207 -12.29 -15.62 -10.35
C ARG A 207 -13.79 -15.39 -10.16
N GLU A 208 -14.44 -16.17 -9.29
CA GLU A 208 -15.84 -16.00 -8.91
C GLU A 208 -16.11 -14.63 -8.27
N SER A 209 -15.17 -14.10 -7.48
CA SER A 209 -15.32 -12.79 -6.83
C SER A 209 -15.28 -11.61 -7.81
N HIS A 210 -14.63 -11.77 -8.96
CA HIS A 210 -14.56 -10.77 -10.00
C HIS A 210 -15.74 -10.90 -10.97
N VAL A 211 -15.99 -9.87 -11.80
CA VAL A 211 -16.95 -10.01 -12.90
C VAL A 211 -16.48 -11.13 -13.83
N HIS A 212 -17.34 -12.13 -14.05
CA HIS A 212 -17.08 -13.27 -14.95
C HIS A 212 -18.31 -13.56 -15.83
N ASP A 213 -18.07 -14.19 -16.97
CA ASP A 213 -19.09 -14.67 -17.94
C ASP A 213 -20.00 -13.59 -18.54
N VAL A 214 -19.57 -12.32 -18.52
CA VAL A 214 -20.23 -11.18 -19.19
C VAL A 214 -19.20 -10.24 -19.83
N ILE A 215 -19.65 -9.46 -20.82
CA ILE A 215 -18.84 -8.40 -21.45
C ILE A 215 -19.18 -7.06 -20.81
N ILE A 216 -18.19 -6.40 -20.22
CA ILE A 216 -18.35 -5.05 -19.66
C ILE A 216 -18.46 -4.04 -20.81
N THR A 217 -19.61 -3.36 -20.90
CA THR A 217 -19.86 -2.35 -21.94
C THR A 217 -19.62 -0.92 -21.47
N LYS A 218 -19.60 -0.69 -20.14
CA LYS A 218 -19.34 0.60 -19.52
C LYS A 218 -18.49 0.42 -18.27
N GLU A 219 -17.42 1.20 -18.15
CA GLU A 219 -16.57 1.16 -16.97
C GLU A 219 -17.28 1.73 -15.74
N ALA A 220 -17.15 1.02 -14.62
CA ALA A 220 -17.54 1.53 -13.31
C ALA A 220 -16.39 2.34 -12.70
N PRO A 221 -16.67 3.43 -11.97
CA PRO A 221 -15.63 4.30 -11.40
C PRO A 221 -14.76 3.63 -10.34
N ASN A 222 -15.21 2.51 -9.76
CA ASN A 222 -14.55 1.77 -8.70
C ASN A 222 -14.06 0.37 -9.12
N TYR A 223 -14.19 0.00 -10.40
CA TYR A 223 -13.82 -1.32 -10.88
C TYR A 223 -13.22 -1.28 -12.28
N ARG A 224 -11.94 -1.66 -12.37
CA ARG A 224 -11.19 -1.85 -13.62
C ARG A 224 -10.35 -3.11 -13.52
N THR A 225 -10.33 -3.91 -14.58
CA THR A 225 -9.53 -5.13 -14.67
C THR A 225 -8.24 -4.94 -15.47
N GLU A 226 -7.96 -3.73 -15.98
CA GLU A 226 -6.73 -3.46 -16.73
C GLU A 226 -5.50 -3.77 -15.86
N GLY A 227 -4.75 -4.81 -16.23
CA GLY A 227 -3.50 -5.22 -15.58
C GLY A 227 -3.58 -6.36 -14.55
N LEU A 228 -4.71 -7.08 -14.46
CA LEU A 228 -4.74 -8.44 -13.89
C LEU A 228 -4.34 -9.49 -14.93
#